data_AF-A0A401T4R5-F1
#
_entry.id   AF-A0A401T4R5-F1
#
_cell.length_a   1.000
_cell.length_b   1.000
_cell.length_c   1.000
_cell.angle_alpha   90.00
_cell.angle_beta   90.00
_cell.angle_gamma   90.00
#
_symmetry.space_group_name_H-M   'P 1'
#
loop_
_entity.id
_entity.type
_entity.pdbx_description
1 polymer ?
#
loop_
_entity_poly.entity_id
_entity_poly.type
_entity_poly.pdbx_seq_one_letter_code
_entity_poly.pdbx_strand_id
1 'polypeptide(L)'
;MAPHIVPMDYTNEPDVKIPIQLITNMPELKENPFKEQIVKTFSEDGAGNLSFNDFVDMFSVLSEMAPRELKAIYAFKIYGIIISSFIY
;
A
#
# COMPACT_ATOMS: atom_id res chain seq x y z
N MET A 1 -8.90 2.26 -16.70
CA MET A 1 -7.94 2.99 -17.58
C MET A 1 -6.82 3.46 -16.66
N ALA A 2 -5.53 3.16 -16.79
CA ALA A 2 -4.70 2.96 -17.97
C ALA A 2 -3.72 1.75 -17.78
N PRO A 3 -3.61 0.84 -18.76
CA PRO A 3 -2.79 -0.37 -18.67
C PRO A 3 -1.29 -0.14 -18.98
N HIS A 4 -0.82 1.12 -19.07
CA HIS A 4 0.55 1.45 -19.50
C HIS A 4 1.52 1.80 -18.36
N ILE A 5 1.06 1.86 -17.11
CA ILE A 5 1.86 2.33 -15.97
C ILE A 5 2.68 1.20 -15.32
N VAL A 6 2.46 -0.04 -15.75
CA VAL A 6 3.16 -1.22 -15.23
C VAL A 6 4.26 -1.64 -16.21
N PRO A 7 5.55 -1.45 -15.88
CA PRO A 7 6.64 -2.01 -16.65
C PRO A 7 6.53 -3.54 -16.65
N MET A 8 6.57 -4.17 -17.83
CA MET A 8 6.55 -5.63 -17.94
C MET A 8 7.90 -6.29 -17.63
N ASP A 9 8.97 -5.49 -17.53
CA ASP A 9 10.33 -5.97 -17.27
C ASP A 9 10.79 -5.59 -15.84
N TYR A 10 10.81 -6.59 -14.94
CA TYR A 10 11.31 -6.49 -13.55
C TYR A 10 12.80 -6.79 -13.41
N THR A 11 13.50 -6.99 -14.52
CA THR A 11 14.88 -7.52 -14.56
C THR A 11 15.93 -6.54 -13.98
N ASN A 12 15.58 -5.27 -13.72
CA ASN A 12 16.53 -4.23 -13.33
C ASN A 12 16.16 -3.45 -12.05
N GLU A 13 15.24 -3.95 -11.20
CA GLU A 13 14.84 -3.28 -9.93
C GLU A 13 14.84 -1.75 -10.03
N PRO A 14 14.16 -1.14 -11.00
CA PRO A 14 14.21 0.30 -11.11
C PRO A 14 13.54 0.85 -9.84
N ASP A 15 14.20 1.78 -9.14
CA ASP A 15 13.77 2.46 -7.91
C ASP A 15 12.58 3.40 -8.20
N VAL A 16 11.55 2.84 -8.85
CA VAL A 16 10.34 3.51 -9.29
C VAL A 16 9.41 3.49 -8.10
N LYS A 17 9.41 4.61 -7.38
CA LYS A 17 8.47 4.83 -6.28
C LYS A 17 7.20 5.50 -6.82
N ILE A 18 6.06 4.88 -6.55
CA ILE A 18 4.75 5.42 -6.85
C ILE A 18 4.42 6.49 -5.80
N PRO A 19 4.07 7.72 -6.22
CA PRO A 19 3.73 8.78 -5.28
C PRO A 19 2.44 8.46 -4.52
N ILE A 20 2.44 8.74 -3.21
CA ILE A 20 1.30 8.47 -2.32
C ILE A 20 -0.02 9.06 -2.83
N GLN A 21 0.03 10.24 -3.46
CA GLN A 21 -1.15 10.91 -3.98
C GLN A 21 -1.85 10.11 -5.08
N LEU A 22 -1.12 9.31 -5.86
CA LEU A 22 -1.74 8.47 -6.88
C LEU A 22 -2.51 7.33 -6.23
N ILE A 23 -1.96 6.74 -5.16
CA ILE A 23 -2.52 5.59 -4.45
C ILE A 23 -3.73 6.01 -3.59
N THR A 24 -3.65 7.15 -2.90
CA THR A 24 -4.77 7.66 -2.08
C THR A 24 -5.95 8.20 -2.90
N ASN A 25 -5.72 8.52 -4.18
CA ASN A 25 -6.77 8.91 -5.12
C ASN A 25 -7.40 7.73 -5.87
N MET A 26 -6.87 6.51 -5.70
CA MET A 26 -7.50 5.32 -6.29
C MET A 26 -8.90 5.11 -5.70
N PRO A 27 -9.92 4.80 -6.51
CA PRO A 27 -11.30 4.66 -6.02
C PRO A 27 -11.42 3.59 -4.91
N GLU A 28 -10.56 2.59 -4.91
CA GLU A 28 -10.48 1.52 -3.91
C GLU A 28 -10.03 2.03 -2.53
N LEU A 29 -9.21 3.09 -2.48
CA LEU A 29 -8.71 3.68 -1.24
C LEU A 29 -9.30 5.06 -0.94
N LYS A 30 -9.84 5.77 -1.93
CA LYS A 30 -10.30 7.16 -1.79
C LYS A 30 -11.37 7.31 -0.71
N GLU A 31 -12.26 6.34 -0.63
CA GLU A 31 -13.36 6.25 0.33
C GLU A 31 -12.91 5.72 1.70
N ASN A 32 -11.68 5.23 1.82
CA ASN A 32 -11.16 4.68 3.07
C ASN A 32 -10.54 5.80 3.93
N PRO A 33 -11.09 6.09 5.13
CA PRO A 33 -10.56 7.15 6.00
C PRO A 33 -9.15 6.86 6.51
N PHE A 34 -8.68 5.60 6.44
CA PHE A 34 -7.34 5.21 6.87
C PHE A 34 -6.34 5.09 5.73
N LYS A 35 -6.67 5.55 4.52
CA LYS A 35 -5.84 5.41 3.31
C LYS A 35 -4.38 5.84 3.50
N GLU A 36 -4.12 6.96 4.16
CA GLU A 36 -2.76 7.43 4.40
C GLU A 36 -1.99 6.51 5.36
N GLN A 37 -2.66 5.99 6.38
CA GLN A 37 -2.06 5.10 7.37
C GLN A 37 -1.80 3.71 6.78
N ILE A 38 -2.70 3.23 5.93
CA ILE A 38 -2.51 2.01 5.15
C ILE A 38 -1.27 2.19 4.27
N VAL A 39 -1.20 3.24 3.44
CA VAL A 39 -0.05 3.45 2.55
C VAL A 39 1.25 3.59 3.35
N LYS A 40 1.25 4.31 4.48
CA LYS A 40 2.42 4.39 5.37
C LYS A 40 2.84 3.03 5.93
N THR A 41 1.90 2.11 6.18
CA THR A 41 2.20 0.76 6.68
C THR A 41 2.96 -0.08 5.66
N PHE A 42 2.71 0.15 4.37
CA PHE A 42 3.37 -0.53 3.26
C PHE A 42 4.62 0.21 2.76
N SER A 43 4.79 1.49 3.10
CA SER A 43 5.99 2.26 2.73
C SER A 43 7.15 1.92 3.66
N GLU A 44 8.21 1.32 3.11
CA GLU A 44 9.39 0.92 3.87
C GLU A 44 10.16 2.14 4.45
N ASP A 45 10.16 3.25 3.72
CA ASP A 45 10.79 4.51 4.13
C ASP A 45 9.93 5.36 5.09
N GLY A 46 8.68 4.98 5.35
CA GLY A 46 7.72 5.75 6.16
C GLY A 46 7.31 7.11 5.55
N ALA A 47 7.94 7.52 4.44
CA ALA A 47 7.64 8.74 3.70
C ALA A 47 6.35 8.64 2.86
N GLY A 48 5.79 7.43 2.71
CA GLY A 48 4.53 7.18 2.01
C GLY A 48 4.67 6.89 0.52
N ASN A 49 5.88 6.95 -0.04
CA ASN A 49 6.14 6.49 -1.39
C ASN A 49 6.24 4.96 -1.38
N LEU A 50 5.50 4.29 -2.26
CA LEU A 50 5.51 2.83 -2.36
C LEU A 50 6.41 2.43 -3.52
N SER A 51 7.31 1.49 -3.30
CA SER A 51 7.93 0.78 -4.41
C SER A 51 6.86 -0.04 -5.16
N PHE A 52 7.18 -0.50 -6.37
CA PHE A 52 6.27 -1.40 -7.07
C PHE A 52 5.95 -2.67 -6.26
N ASN A 53 6.94 -3.23 -5.56
CA ASN A 53 6.74 -4.41 -4.71
C ASN A 53 5.77 -4.09 -3.57
N ASP A 54 5.95 -2.96 -2.88
CA ASP A 54 5.05 -2.55 -1.79
C ASP A 54 3.61 -2.35 -2.29
N PHE A 55 3.47 -1.79 -3.49
CA PHE A 55 2.17 -1.60 -4.13
C PHE A 55 1.48 -2.94 -4.43
N VAL A 56 2.21 -3.91 -4.98
CA VAL A 56 1.68 -5.25 -5.25
C VAL A 56 1.33 -5.98 -3.96
N ASP A 57 2.17 -5.88 -2.92
CA ASP A 57 1.90 -6.47 -1.62
C ASP A 57 0.65 -5.87 -0.97
N MET A 58 0.51 -4.54 -1.03
CA MET A 58 -0.66 -3.83 -0.54
C MET A 58 -1.94 -4.29 -1.25
N PHE A 59 -1.93 -4.35 -2.58
CA PHE A 59 -3.08 -4.84 -3.35
C PHE A 59 -3.37 -6.32 -3.09
N SER A 60 -2.33 -7.12 -2.90
CA SER A 60 -2.47 -8.56 -2.63
C SER A 60 -3.16 -8.81 -1.29
N VAL A 61 -2.81 -8.03 -0.26
CA VAL A 61 -3.46 -8.09 1.06
C VAL A 61 -4.91 -7.61 1.00
N LEU A 62 -5.15 -6.50 0.29
CA LEU A 62 -6.47 -5.88 0.20
C LEU A 62 -7.44 -6.62 -0.75
N SER A 63 -6.91 -7.44 -1.65
CA SER A 63 -7.70 -8.25 -2.58
C SER A 63 -8.66 -9.18 -1.85
N GLU A 64 -9.87 -9.36 -2.40
CA GLU A 64 -10.87 -10.28 -1.83
C GLU A 64 -10.33 -11.72 -1.76
N MET A 65 -9.49 -12.09 -2.72
CA MET A 65 -8.87 -13.42 -2.85
C MET A 65 -7.76 -13.71 -1.81
N ALA A 66 -7.32 -12.72 -1.02
CA ALA A 66 -6.25 -12.94 -0.05
C ALA A 66 -6.71 -13.82 1.14
N PRO A 67 -5.83 -14.72 1.65
CA PRO A 67 -6.12 -15.54 2.82
C PRO A 67 -6.49 -14.71 4.05
N ARG A 68 -7.46 -15.17 4.85
CA ARG A 68 -7.90 -14.46 6.07
C ARG A 68 -6.77 -14.22 7.07
N GLU A 69 -5.86 -15.18 7.24
CA GLU A 69 -4.74 -15.04 8.17
C GLU A 69 -3.80 -13.91 7.76
N LEU A 70 -3.47 -13.83 6.46
CA LEU A 70 -2.64 -12.77 5.91
C LEU A 70 -3.31 -11.40 6.09
N LYS A 71 -4.62 -11.30 5.82
CA LYS A 71 -5.40 -10.08 6.10
C LYS A 71 -5.38 -9.70 7.58
N ALA A 72 -5.53 -10.67 8.48
CA ALA A 72 -5.53 -10.42 9.91
C ALA A 72 -4.18 -9.89 10.41
N ILE A 73 -3.07 -10.48 9.96
CA ILE A 73 -1.71 -10.02 10.31
C ILE A 73 -1.51 -8.57 9.89
N TYR A 74 -1.85 -8.24 8.64
CA TYR A 74 -1.71 -6.86 8.15
C TYR A 74 -2.69 -5.89 8.80
N ALA A 75 -3.93 -6.31 9.07
CA ALA A 75 -4.89 -5.49 9.81
C ALA A 75 -4.36 -5.13 11.21
N PHE A 76 -3.74 -6.09 11.91
CA PHE A 76 -3.06 -5.83 13.18
C PHE A 76 -1.89 -4.85 13.03
N LYS A 77 -1.09 -4.99 11.98
CA LYS A 77 0.04 -4.09 11.69
C LYS A 77 -0.42 -2.65 11.44
N ILE A 78 -1.43 -2.48 10.58
CA ILE A 78 -2.04 -1.17 10.28
C ILE A 78 -2.63 -0.56 11.55
N TYR A 79 -3.35 -1.36 12.34
CA TYR A 79 -3.93 -0.89 13.61
C TYR A 79 -2.84 -0.43 14.59
N GLY A 80 -1.73 -1.16 14.68
CA GLY A 80 -0.58 -0.78 15.50
C GLY A 80 0.01 0.58 15.11
N ILE A 81 0.14 0.86 13.81
CA ILE A 81 0.63 2.16 13.31
C ILE A 81 -0.38 3.27 13.57
N ILE A 82 -1.68 3.04 13.37
CA ILE A 82 -2.73 4.03 13.67
C ILE A 82 -2.69 4.40 15.15
N ILE A 83 -2.61 3.40 16.04
CA ILE A 83 -2.53 3.61 17.49
C ILE A 83 -1.25 4.35 17.85
N SER A 84 -0.10 3.97 17.27
CA SER A 84 1.16 4.68 17.48
C SER A 84 1.10 6.14 17.02
N SER A 85 0.41 6.41 15.90
CA SER A 85 0.20 7.76 15.37
C SER A 85 -0.86 8.55 16.15
N PHE A 86 -1.67 7.90 16.98
CA PHE A 86 -2.67 8.55 17.83
C PHE A 86 -2.12 8.90 19.21
N ILE A 87 -1.16 8.12 19.70
CA ILE A 87 -0.54 8.30 21.01
C ILE A 87 0.58 9.35 20.99
N TYR A 88 1.08 9.73 19.80
CA TYR A 88 2.13 10.73 19.61
C TYR A 88 1.60 11.96 18.85
#